data_AF-A0A0S7XPF5-F1
#
_entry.id   AF-A0A0S7XPF5-F1
#
_cell.length_a   1.000
_cell.length_b   1.000
_cell.length_c   1.000
_cell.angle_alpha   90.00
_cell.angle_beta   90.00
_cell.angle_gamma   90.00
#
_symmetry.space_group_name_H-M   'P 1'
#
loop_
_entity.id
_entity.type
_entity.pdbx_description
1 polymer ?
#
loop_
_entity_poly.entity_id
_entity_poly.type
_entity_poly.pdbx_seq_one_letter_code
_entity_poly.pdbx_strand_id
1 'polypeptide(L)'
;MRLQPRASMPDEILVQALFPAGWHMMSLPAEPVNHDPATVIDSLDPMAGLFRYVPEMLTYSSYDPDGWPGFGQMEVGVGDWMKVTRDAVIAYRGVPCHESFEIPLGCVGWTMVGCPFPNPMPVAPLGVRGADGTTVSLAEAAEAAWIQLPMAHWDPVDVG
;
A
#
# COMPACT_ATOMS: atom_id res chain seq x y z
N MET A 1 -1.38 -4.56 -44.82
CA MET A 1 -0.83 -4.56 -43.45
C MET A 1 -1.57 -3.50 -42.65
N ARG A 2 -2.61 -3.87 -41.89
CA ARG A 2 -3.33 -2.93 -41.03
C ARG A 2 -2.58 -2.87 -39.70
N LEU A 3 -1.99 -1.73 -39.38
CA LEU A 3 -1.50 -1.45 -38.04
C LEU A 3 -2.71 -1.41 -37.11
N GLN A 4 -2.77 -2.34 -36.16
CA GLN A 4 -3.71 -2.20 -35.05
C GLN A 4 -3.34 -0.92 -34.28
N PRO A 5 -4.32 -0.11 -33.86
CA PRO A 5 -4.03 1.00 -32.97
C PRO A 5 -3.43 0.43 -31.68
N ARG A 6 -2.26 0.96 -31.31
CA ARG A 6 -1.66 0.73 -29.99
C ARG A 6 -2.75 1.04 -28.96
N ALA A 7 -3.07 0.08 -28.08
CA ALA A 7 -3.95 0.35 -26.94
C ALA A 7 -3.45 1.63 -26.27
N SER A 8 -4.34 2.59 -25.98
CA SER A 8 -3.93 3.80 -25.26
C SER A 8 -3.28 3.33 -23.97
N MET A 9 -2.00 3.65 -23.79
CA MET A 9 -1.36 3.39 -22.51
C MET A 9 -2.16 4.16 -21.46
N PRO A 10 -2.50 3.53 -20.33
CA PRO A 10 -3.24 4.23 -19.28
C PRO A 10 -2.46 5.50 -18.88
N ASP A 11 -3.19 6.57 -18.60
CA ASP A 11 -2.60 7.89 -18.38
C ASP A 11 -1.74 7.87 -17.09
N GLU A 12 -0.43 7.88 -17.26
CA GLU A 12 0.53 8.02 -16.16
C GLU A 12 0.39 9.41 -15.50
N ILE A 13 0.34 9.42 -14.18
CA ILE A 13 0.33 10.66 -13.38
C ILE A 13 1.61 10.79 -12.57
N LEU A 14 1.94 12.03 -12.20
CA LEU A 14 2.91 12.30 -11.14
C LEU A 14 2.19 12.29 -9.80
N VAL A 15 2.50 11.33 -8.94
CA VAL A 15 2.09 11.32 -7.54
C VAL A 15 3.13 12.08 -6.74
N GLN A 16 2.70 12.98 -5.85
CA GLN A 16 3.60 13.69 -4.95
C GLN A 16 2.91 13.98 -3.60
N ALA A 17 3.65 13.82 -2.50
CA ALA A 17 3.16 14.16 -1.16
C ALA A 17 4.31 14.64 -0.28
N LEU A 18 4.03 15.66 0.55
CA LEU A 18 4.95 16.15 1.57
C LEU A 18 4.75 15.33 2.85
N PHE A 19 5.85 14.81 3.37
CA PHE A 19 5.91 14.12 4.66
C PHE A 19 6.80 14.92 5.61
N PRO A 20 6.24 15.50 6.68
CA PRO A 20 7.03 16.11 7.74
C PRO A 20 7.98 15.11 8.41
N ALA A 21 8.99 15.59 9.14
CA ALA A 21 9.79 14.73 10.01
C ALA A 21 8.88 13.97 11.01
N GLY A 22 8.99 12.64 11.08
CA GLY A 22 8.07 11.84 11.87
C GLY A 22 7.94 10.39 11.42
N TRP A 23 7.12 9.64 12.15
CA TRP A 23 6.64 8.33 11.71
C TRP A 23 5.34 8.51 10.94
N HIS A 24 5.24 7.84 9.80
CA HIS A 24 4.07 7.87 8.94
C HIS A 24 3.67 6.45 8.58
N MET A 25 2.37 6.18 8.56
CA MET A 25 1.83 5.04 7.85
C MET A 25 1.44 5.53 6.45
N MET A 26 1.98 4.91 5.41
CA MET A 26 1.75 5.31 4.02
C MET A 26 1.25 4.13 3.17
N SER A 27 0.56 4.47 2.09
CA SER A 27 0.26 3.56 1.00
C SER A 27 0.36 4.31 -0.32
N LEU A 28 0.44 3.57 -1.42
CA LEU A 28 0.52 4.15 -2.75
C LEU A 28 -0.88 4.35 -3.34
N PRO A 29 -1.25 5.57 -3.80
CA PRO A 29 -2.55 5.85 -4.41
C PRO A 29 -2.65 5.44 -5.90
N ALA A 30 -1.52 5.09 -6.51
CA ALA A 30 -1.41 4.69 -7.91
C ALA A 30 -0.26 3.69 -8.06
N GLU A 31 -0.39 2.74 -8.99
CA GLU A 31 0.61 1.70 -9.20
C GLU A 31 1.88 2.31 -9.79
N PRO A 32 3.06 2.17 -9.14
CA PRO A 32 4.29 2.75 -9.66
C PRO A 32 4.65 2.18 -11.03
N VAL A 33 5.11 3.02 -11.95
CA VAL A 33 5.70 2.55 -13.22
C VAL A 33 7.02 1.80 -12.97
N ASN A 34 7.74 2.19 -11.91
CA ASN A 34 8.88 1.46 -11.37
C ASN A 34 8.60 1.15 -9.89
N HIS A 35 8.53 -0.15 -9.58
CA HIS A 35 8.17 -0.65 -8.25
C HIS A 35 9.38 -0.75 -7.31
N ASP A 36 10.59 -0.39 -7.75
CA ASP A 36 11.77 -0.34 -6.88
C ASP A 36 11.56 0.73 -5.78
N PRO A 37 11.62 0.36 -4.49
CA PRO A 37 11.53 1.33 -3.40
C PRO A 37 12.50 2.51 -3.57
N ALA A 38 13.74 2.28 -4.04
CA ALA A 38 14.72 3.34 -4.29
C ALA A 38 14.20 4.41 -5.26
N THR A 39 13.39 4.01 -6.24
CA THR A 39 12.81 4.94 -7.23
C THR A 39 11.57 5.64 -6.68
N VAL A 40 10.73 4.93 -5.93
CA VAL A 40 9.49 5.49 -5.38
C VAL A 40 9.78 6.51 -4.28
N ILE A 41 10.80 6.25 -3.45
CA ILE A 41 11.15 7.07 -2.29
C ILE A 41 12.47 7.84 -2.45
N ASP A 42 12.95 8.04 -3.68
CA ASP A 42 14.28 8.61 -4.02
C ASP A 42 14.65 9.90 -3.27
N SER A 43 13.66 10.69 -2.86
CA SER A 43 13.87 11.94 -2.12
C SER A 43 14.14 11.77 -0.63
N LEU A 44 13.95 10.57 -0.09
CA LEU A 44 14.23 10.24 1.29
C LEU A 44 15.73 10.03 1.51
N ASP A 45 16.19 10.36 2.71
CA ASP A 45 17.52 9.94 3.16
C ASP A 45 17.61 8.41 3.02
N PRO A 46 18.72 7.82 2.52
CA PRO A 46 18.91 6.37 2.53
C PRO A 46 18.77 5.73 3.93
N MET A 47 18.85 6.54 5.00
CA MET A 47 18.58 6.13 6.39
C MET A 47 17.11 6.33 6.83
N ALA A 48 16.23 6.83 5.97
CA ALA A 48 14.79 6.84 6.21
C ALA A 48 14.30 5.39 6.23
N GLY A 49 13.87 4.94 7.41
CA GLY A 49 13.45 3.57 7.60
C GLY A 49 12.10 3.33 6.95
N LEU A 50 12.06 2.54 5.89
CA LEU A 50 10.85 1.99 5.30
C LEU A 50 10.67 0.55 5.82
N PHE A 51 9.50 0.25 6.39
CA PHE A 51 9.22 -1.03 7.03
C PHE A 51 7.88 -1.58 6.59
N ARG A 52 7.86 -2.86 6.22
CA ARG A 52 6.68 -3.59 5.81
C ARG A 52 6.40 -4.72 6.78
N TYR A 53 5.16 -4.86 7.22
CA TYR A 53 4.77 -6.07 7.94
C TYR A 53 4.66 -7.22 6.94
N VAL A 54 5.31 -8.34 7.22
CA VAL A 54 5.29 -9.57 6.41
C VAL A 54 4.45 -10.61 7.16
N PRO A 55 3.17 -10.79 6.81
CA PRO A 55 2.25 -11.66 7.55
C PRO A 55 2.77 -13.09 7.70
N GLU A 56 3.36 -13.65 6.65
CA GLU A 56 3.84 -15.04 6.61
C GLU A 56 4.97 -15.29 7.61
N MET A 57 5.73 -14.25 7.96
CA MET A 57 6.86 -14.32 8.89
C MET A 57 6.54 -13.72 10.26
N LEU A 58 5.35 -13.13 10.44
CA LEU A 58 4.94 -12.42 11.65
C LEU A 58 5.97 -11.39 12.14
N THR A 59 6.61 -10.69 11.20
CA THR A 59 7.69 -9.71 11.49
C THR A 59 7.62 -8.52 10.55
N TYR A 60 8.33 -7.46 10.91
CA TYR A 60 8.64 -6.38 9.99
C TYR A 60 9.90 -6.68 9.19
N SER A 61 9.89 -6.25 7.94
CA SER A 61 11.02 -6.23 7.04
C SER A 61 11.36 -4.77 6.74
N SER A 62 12.62 -4.39 6.94
CA SER A 62 13.12 -3.06 6.57
C SER A 62 13.65 -3.06 5.16
N TYR A 63 13.42 -1.99 4.42
CA TYR A 63 14.13 -1.74 3.17
C TYR A 63 15.63 -1.52 3.46
N ASP A 64 16.46 -2.26 2.74
CA ASP A 64 17.92 -2.13 2.76
C ASP A 64 18.40 -1.96 1.31
N PRO A 65 18.89 -0.77 0.91
CA PRO A 65 19.39 -0.54 -0.44
C PRO A 65 20.64 -1.37 -0.75
N ASP A 66 21.38 -1.81 0.27
CA ASP A 66 22.62 -2.58 0.13
C ASP A 66 22.38 -4.10 0.08
N GLY A 67 21.12 -4.53 0.04
CA GLY A 67 20.74 -5.82 -0.52
C GLY A 67 20.42 -6.93 0.48
N TRP A 68 20.00 -6.62 1.71
CA TRP A 68 19.32 -7.62 2.51
C TRP A 68 17.95 -7.95 1.89
N PRO A 69 17.70 -9.19 1.44
CA PRO A 69 16.43 -9.53 0.82
C PRO A 69 15.31 -9.51 1.87
N GLY A 70 14.21 -8.83 1.57
CA GLY A 70 13.01 -8.97 2.39
C GLY A 70 11.94 -7.91 2.22
N PHE A 71 12.25 -6.71 1.75
CA PHE A 71 11.22 -5.66 1.66
C PHE A 71 10.27 -5.86 0.47
N GLY A 72 10.82 -6.25 -0.68
CA GLY A 72 10.08 -6.47 -1.91
C GLY A 72 9.82 -5.18 -2.69
N GLN A 73 8.83 -5.24 -3.58
CA GLN A 73 8.42 -4.16 -4.47
C GLN A 73 7.40 -3.23 -3.80
N MET A 74 7.37 -1.95 -4.16
CA MET A 74 6.31 -1.03 -3.77
C MET A 74 5.13 -1.16 -4.71
N GLU A 75 3.95 -1.45 -4.17
CA GLU A 75 2.72 -1.75 -4.90
C GLU A 75 1.53 -1.09 -4.21
N VAL A 76 0.45 -0.85 -4.95
CA VAL A 76 -0.83 -0.42 -4.36
C VAL A 76 -1.44 -1.53 -3.47
N GLY A 77 -2.34 -1.14 -2.56
CA GLY A 77 -3.02 -2.09 -1.67
C GLY A 77 -2.18 -2.55 -0.48
N VAL A 78 -0.88 -2.24 -0.46
CA VAL A 78 0.03 -2.51 0.66
C VAL A 78 0.22 -1.24 1.50
N GLY A 79 0.23 -1.41 2.83
CA GLY A 79 0.58 -0.36 3.76
C GLY A 79 2.00 -0.55 4.30
N ASP A 80 2.76 0.55 4.37
CA ASP A 80 4.13 0.58 4.86
C ASP A 80 4.28 1.62 5.98
N TRP A 81 5.16 1.33 6.94
CA TRP A 81 5.64 2.32 7.89
C TRP A 81 6.86 3.02 7.33
N MET A 82 6.92 4.33 7.53
CA MET A 82 8.02 5.15 7.05
C MET A 82 8.47 6.11 8.15
N LYS A 83 9.78 6.12 8.43
CA LYS A 83 10.41 7.10 9.32
C LYS A 83 11.13 8.15 8.50
N VAL A 84 10.60 9.36 8.51
CA VAL A 84 11.16 10.53 7.85
C VAL A 84 11.95 11.34 8.89
N THR A 85 13.24 11.60 8.64
CA THR A 85 14.13 12.32 9.58
C THR A 85 14.08 13.84 9.43
N ARG A 86 13.65 14.31 8.26
CA ARG A 86 13.45 15.72 7.90
C ARG A 86 12.34 15.80 6.86
N ASP A 87 11.61 16.91 6.82
CA ASP A 87 10.55 17.11 5.83
C ASP A 87 11.02 16.76 4.41
N ALA A 88 10.26 15.90 3.75
CA ALA A 88 10.61 15.34 2.45
C ALA A 88 9.37 15.23 1.55
N VAL A 89 9.56 15.47 0.25
CA VAL A 89 8.52 15.28 -0.77
C VAL A 89 8.80 13.99 -1.50
N ILE A 90 7.96 12.98 -1.32
CA ILE A 90 8.03 11.75 -2.11
C ILE A 90 7.30 11.99 -3.41
N ALA A 91 7.91 11.60 -4.54
CA ALA A 91 7.30 11.76 -5.85
C ALA A 91 7.68 10.61 -6.79
N TYR A 92 6.68 10.03 -7.46
CA TYR A 92 6.88 8.95 -8.43
C TYR A 92 5.83 9.01 -9.54
N ARG A 93 6.11 8.35 -10.67
CA ARG A 93 5.12 8.17 -11.74
C ARG A 93 4.33 6.90 -11.53
N GLY A 94 3.02 6.97 -11.64
CA GLY A 94 2.16 5.82 -11.48
C GLY A 94 0.90 5.85 -12.33
N VAL A 95 0.24 4.69 -12.41
CA VAL A 95 -1.02 4.49 -13.10
C VAL A 95 -2.13 4.35 -12.06
N PRO A 96 -3.12 5.26 -12.03
CA PRO A 96 -4.21 5.16 -11.06
C PRO A 96 -5.08 3.92 -11.29
N CYS A 97 -5.50 3.27 -10.21
CA CYS A 97 -6.60 2.32 -10.29
C CYS A 97 -7.93 3.08 -10.17
N HIS A 98 -8.89 2.75 -11.03
CA HIS A 98 -10.25 3.31 -11.00
C HIS A 98 -11.35 2.25 -10.92
N GLU A 99 -10.96 0.98 -10.89
CA GLU A 99 -11.85 -0.18 -10.85
C GLU A 99 -11.76 -0.88 -9.48
N SER A 100 -12.43 -2.01 -9.31
CA SER A 100 -12.29 -2.82 -8.11
C SER A 100 -10.85 -3.30 -7.94
N PHE A 101 -10.34 -3.28 -6.71
CA PHE A 101 -9.03 -3.80 -6.35
C PHE A 101 -9.16 -4.87 -5.26
N GLU A 102 -8.35 -5.91 -5.35
CA GLU A 102 -8.42 -7.06 -4.46
C GLU A 102 -7.06 -7.25 -3.76
N ILE A 103 -7.09 -7.36 -2.44
CA ILE A 103 -5.87 -7.52 -1.64
C ILE A 103 -5.88 -8.94 -1.07
N PRO A 104 -4.87 -9.77 -1.38
CA PRO A 104 -4.76 -11.10 -0.82
C PRO A 104 -4.45 -11.02 0.68
N LEU A 105 -5.30 -11.63 1.50
CA LEU A 105 -5.05 -11.83 2.92
C LEU A 105 -4.29 -13.16 3.05
N GLY A 106 -2.96 -13.10 2.92
CA GLY A 106 -2.10 -14.28 2.68
C GLY A 106 -2.21 -15.38 3.75
N CYS A 107 -2.19 -15.01 5.03
CA CYS A 107 -2.24 -15.97 6.13
C CYS A 107 -2.97 -15.42 7.37
N VAL A 108 -3.16 -16.28 8.37
CA VAL A 108 -3.76 -15.90 9.65
C VAL A 108 -2.84 -14.94 10.40
N GLY A 109 -3.36 -13.79 10.79
CA GLY A 109 -2.61 -12.79 11.55
C GLY A 109 -3.05 -11.37 11.21
N TRP A 110 -2.16 -10.42 11.51
CA TRP A 110 -2.32 -9.04 11.09
C TRP A 110 -1.97 -8.87 9.60
N THR A 111 -2.66 -7.97 8.92
CA THR A 111 -2.31 -7.55 7.56
C THR A 111 -2.40 -6.03 7.50
N MET A 112 -1.36 -5.39 6.94
CA MET A 112 -1.38 -3.96 6.66
C MET A 112 -1.96 -3.72 5.27
N VAL A 113 -3.11 -3.04 5.22
CA VAL A 113 -3.83 -2.74 3.98
C VAL A 113 -3.68 -1.26 3.65
N GLY A 114 -3.20 -0.98 2.44
CA GLY A 114 -3.14 0.36 1.88
C GLY A 114 -4.38 0.67 1.03
N CYS A 115 -4.73 1.96 0.88
CA CYS A 115 -5.75 2.37 -0.08
C CYS A 115 -5.14 2.40 -1.49
N PRO A 116 -5.60 1.55 -2.44
CA PRO A 116 -5.02 1.46 -3.78
C PRO A 116 -5.52 2.55 -4.74
N PHE A 117 -6.25 3.53 -4.22
CA PHE A 117 -6.96 4.55 -4.99
C PHE A 117 -6.46 5.96 -4.68
N PRO A 118 -6.53 6.89 -5.66
CA PRO A 118 -6.16 8.28 -5.46
C PRO A 118 -7.03 9.04 -4.45
N ASN A 119 -8.26 8.56 -4.22
CA ASN A 119 -9.20 9.18 -3.33
C ASN A 119 -9.43 8.27 -2.11
N PRO A 120 -9.60 8.85 -0.91
CA PRO A 120 -10.00 8.09 0.27
C PRO A 120 -11.26 7.27 -0.02
N MET A 121 -11.19 5.98 0.25
CA MET A 121 -12.31 5.06 0.09
C MET A 121 -13.02 4.87 1.43
N PRO A 122 -14.35 5.03 1.51
CA PRO A 122 -15.10 4.65 2.71
C PRO A 122 -14.89 3.16 3.03
N VAL A 123 -14.89 2.81 4.31
CA VAL A 123 -14.75 1.41 4.76
C VAL A 123 -16.01 0.59 4.48
N ALA A 124 -17.19 1.22 4.50
CA ALA A 124 -18.49 0.56 4.32
C ALA A 124 -18.63 -0.33 3.05
N PRO A 125 -18.15 0.06 1.86
CA PRO A 125 -18.21 -0.79 0.65
C PRO A 125 -17.18 -1.92 0.61
N LEU A 126 -16.29 -2.05 1.60
CA LEU A 126 -15.31 -3.14 1.62
C LEU A 126 -16.01 -4.49 1.84
N GLY A 127 -15.56 -5.49 1.10
CA GLY A 127 -15.98 -6.88 1.26
C GLY A 127 -14.80 -7.80 1.49
N VAL A 128 -15.06 -8.96 2.09
CA VAL A 128 -14.11 -10.05 2.23
C VAL A 128 -14.58 -11.20 1.36
N ARG A 129 -13.69 -11.74 0.55
CA ARG A 129 -13.97 -12.92 -0.26
C ARG A 129 -13.36 -14.16 0.36
N GLY A 130 -14.20 -15.15 0.60
CA GLY A 130 -13.80 -16.47 1.08
C GLY A 130 -13.09 -17.28 0.00
N ALA A 131 -12.44 -18.36 0.39
CA ALA A 131 -11.76 -19.28 -0.53
C ALA A 131 -12.72 -19.98 -1.51
N ASP A 132 -14.02 -20.01 -1.20
CA ASP A 132 -15.10 -20.51 -2.05
C ASP A 132 -15.56 -19.49 -3.12
N GLY A 133 -15.00 -18.27 -3.11
CA GLY A 133 -15.35 -17.18 -4.01
C GLY A 133 -16.51 -16.31 -3.52
N THR A 134 -17.16 -16.66 -2.42
CA THR A 134 -18.26 -15.87 -1.85
C THR A 134 -17.72 -14.58 -1.26
N THR A 135 -18.29 -13.44 -1.67
CA THR A 135 -17.95 -12.13 -1.11
C THR A 135 -19.03 -11.70 -0.13
N VAL A 136 -18.63 -11.38 1.10
CA VAL A 136 -19.50 -10.90 2.17
C VAL A 136 -19.02 -9.52 2.65
N SER A 137 -19.88 -8.78 3.35
CA SER A 137 -19.49 -7.51 3.97
C SER A 137 -18.45 -7.73 5.09
N LEU A 138 -17.73 -6.68 5.49
CA LEU A 138 -16.84 -6.75 6.66
C LEU A 138 -17.56 -7.22 7.95
N ALA A 139 -18.82 -6.83 8.14
CA ALA A 139 -19.60 -7.23 9.32
C ALA A 139 -19.91 -8.73 9.31
N GLU A 140 -20.40 -9.25 8.18
CA GLU A 140 -20.67 -10.68 8.00
C GLU A 140 -19.37 -11.51 8.09
N ALA A 141 -18.27 -11.01 7.54
CA ALA A 141 -16.96 -11.65 7.66
C ALA A 141 -16.50 -11.73 9.13
N ALA A 142 -16.73 -10.68 9.92
CA ALA A 142 -16.41 -10.68 11.34
C ALA A 142 -17.30 -11.63 12.15
N GLU A 143 -18.61 -11.65 11.88
CA GLU A 143 -19.55 -12.60 12.49
C GLU A 143 -19.22 -14.06 12.15
N ALA A 144 -18.77 -14.32 10.92
CA ALA A 144 -18.30 -15.62 10.48
C ALA A 144 -16.84 -15.94 10.92
N ALA A 145 -16.21 -15.04 11.68
CA ALA A 145 -14.83 -15.15 12.17
C ALA A 145 -13.76 -15.30 11.05
N TRP A 146 -14.02 -14.76 9.86
CA TRP A 146 -13.03 -14.67 8.78
C TRP A 146 -11.99 -13.57 9.05
N ILE A 147 -12.41 -12.50 9.72
CA ILE A 147 -11.58 -11.38 10.16
C ILE A 147 -11.92 -11.01 11.61
N GLN A 148 -11.04 -10.25 12.26
CA GLN A 148 -11.31 -9.63 13.56
C GLN A 148 -11.50 -8.12 13.39
N LEU A 149 -12.51 -7.58 14.09
CA LEU A 149 -12.76 -6.14 14.22
C LEU A 149 -12.54 -5.71 15.68
N PRO A 150 -12.14 -4.45 15.94
CA PRO A 150 -12.02 -3.35 14.99
C PRO A 150 -10.72 -3.38 14.16
N MET A 151 -10.79 -2.82 12.96
CA MET A 151 -9.58 -2.46 12.20
C MET A 151 -8.90 -1.27 12.89
N ALA A 152 -7.59 -1.38 13.13
CA ALA A 152 -6.79 -0.24 13.54
C ALA A 152 -6.47 0.62 12.30
N HIS A 153 -6.58 1.94 12.44
CA HIS A 153 -6.10 2.90 11.46
C HIS A 153 -5.13 3.85 12.15
N TRP A 154 -4.23 4.44 11.38
CA TRP A 154 -3.32 5.46 11.89
C TRP A 154 -3.96 6.85 11.82
N ASP A 155 -3.74 7.67 12.84
CA ASP A 155 -4.15 9.08 12.94
C ASP A 155 -2.89 9.96 13.19
N PRO A 156 -2.58 10.95 12.30
CA PRO A 156 -1.45 11.85 12.50
C PRO A 156 -1.56 12.76 13.72
N VAL A 157 -2.77 13.01 14.20
CA VAL A 157 -3.07 14.04 15.20
C VAL A 157 -2.87 13.51 16.62
N ASP A 158 -2.85 12.19 16.79
CA ASP A 158 -2.81 11.49 18.08
C ASP A 158 -1.40 10.97 18.45
N VAL A 159 -0.35 11.69 18.05
CA VAL A 159 1.01 11.47 18.54
C VAL A 159 1.22 12.22 19.86
N GLY A 160 0.90 11.55 20.96
CA GLY A 160 1.25 11.99 22.32
C GLY A 160 2.75 12.13 22.55
#